data_AF-A0A2V6BD88-F1
#
_entry.id   AF-A0A2V6BD88-F1
#
_cell.length_a   1.000
_cell.length_b   1.000
_cell.length_c   1.000
_cell.angle_alpha   90.00
_cell.angle_beta   90.00
_cell.angle_gamma   90.00
#
_symmetry.space_group_name_H-M   'P 1'
#
loop_
_entity.id
_entity.type
_entity.pdbx_description
1 polymer ?
#
loop_
_entity_poly.entity_id
_entity_poly.type
_entity_poly.pdbx_seq_one_letter_code
_entity_poly.pdbx_strand_id
1 'polypeptide(L)'
;HALGRKADSDAALAALIAKYEKDGPSNIASVYAYRGDADQAFEWLDKAVKYGDGGLGEIVTDNLFDKIHADPRWLAFLRKIGKAPEQLAKIEFKVTLPQ
;
A
#
# COMPACT_ATOMS: atom_id res chain seq x y z
N HIS A 1 -17.82 -4.42 0.99
CA HIS A 1 -17.90 -2.96 0.75
C HIS A 1 -18.42 -2.64 -0.66
N ALA A 2 -17.72 -3.02 -1.74
CA ALA A 2 -18.13 -2.71 -3.11
C ALA A 2 -19.51 -3.29 -3.53
N LEU A 3 -19.90 -4.43 -2.96
CA LEU A 3 -21.20 -5.08 -3.19
C LEU A 3 -22.29 -4.65 -2.18
N GLY A 4 -22.12 -3.53 -1.46
CA GLY A 4 -23.05 -3.08 -0.42
C GLY A 4 -23.07 -3.92 0.87
N ARG A 5 -22.46 -5.11 0.86
CA ARG A 5 -22.26 -5.97 2.05
C ARG A 5 -21.14 -5.40 2.93
N LYS A 6 -21.49 -4.46 3.81
CA LYS A 6 -20.53 -3.80 4.70
C LYS A 6 -20.13 -4.72 5.86
N ALA A 7 -21.10 -5.31 6.55
CA ALA A 7 -20.89 -6.21 7.68
C ALA A 7 -19.99 -7.42 7.35
N ASP A 8 -20.29 -8.16 6.27
CA ASP A 8 -19.47 -9.30 5.85
C ASP A 8 -18.02 -8.90 5.54
N SER A 9 -17.86 -7.70 4.98
CA SER A 9 -16.57 -7.16 4.60
C SER A 9 -15.78 -6.67 5.82
N ASP A 10 -16.45 -6.17 6.86
CA ASP A 10 -15.83 -5.81 8.14
C ASP A 10 -15.40 -7.08 8.89
N ALA A 11 -16.24 -8.11 8.92
CA ALA A 11 -15.92 -9.40 9.53
C ALA A 11 -14.73 -10.08 8.83
N ALA A 12 -14.70 -10.07 7.50
CA ALA A 12 -13.57 -10.61 6.73
C ALA A 12 -12.27 -9.84 6.99
N LEU A 13 -12.32 -8.51 7.09
CA LEU A 13 -11.16 -7.69 7.41
C LEU A 13 -10.64 -7.96 8.83
N ALA A 14 -11.53 -8.09 9.81
CA ALA A 14 -11.15 -8.46 11.17
C ALA A 14 -10.43 -9.82 11.21
N ALA A 15 -10.93 -10.82 10.47
CA ALA A 15 -10.28 -12.13 10.35
C ALA A 15 -8.91 -12.04 9.66
N LEU A 16 -8.77 -11.20 8.63
CA LEU A 16 -7.49 -10.96 7.95
C LEU A 16 -6.47 -10.35 8.92
N ILE A 17 -6.87 -9.32 9.67
CA ILE A 17 -6.01 -8.65 10.66
C ILE A 17 -5.55 -9.64 11.74
N ALA A 18 -6.47 -10.42 12.31
CA ALA A 18 -6.16 -11.37 13.36
C ALA A 18 -5.14 -12.44 12.92
N LYS A 19 -5.13 -12.79 11.63
CA LYS A 19 -4.27 -13.84 11.09
C LYS A 19 -2.95 -13.34 10.52
N TYR A 20 -2.93 -12.12 9.96
CA TYR A 20 -1.83 -11.64 9.13
C TYR A 20 -1.28 -10.27 9.53
N GLU A 21 -1.58 -9.78 10.74
CA GLU A 21 -1.10 -8.46 11.21
C GLU A 21 0.40 -8.25 10.98
N LYS A 22 1.23 -9.27 11.21
CA LYS A 22 2.70 -9.17 11.06
C LYS A 22 3.21 -9.60 9.69
N ASP A 23 2.51 -10.51 9.02
CA ASP A 23 2.99 -11.16 7.79
C ASP A 23 2.50 -10.47 6.51
N GLY A 24 1.42 -9.67 6.58
CA GLY A 24 0.88 -8.94 5.43
C GLY A 24 0.20 -7.62 5.76
N PRO A 25 0.80 -6.72 6.55
CA PRO A 25 0.24 -5.40 6.85
C PRO A 25 -0.01 -4.53 5.59
N SER A 26 0.77 -4.66 4.52
CA SER A 26 0.55 -3.96 3.24
C SER A 26 -0.74 -4.43 2.55
N ASN A 27 -1.05 -5.73 2.60
CA ASN A 27 -2.30 -6.28 2.10
C ASN A 27 -3.49 -5.80 2.94
N ILE A 28 -3.33 -5.67 4.25
CA ILE A 28 -4.39 -5.10 5.12
C ILE A 28 -4.61 -3.62 4.76
N ALA A 29 -3.53 -2.86 4.55
CA ALA A 29 -3.61 -1.47 4.13
C ALA A 29 -4.34 -1.31 2.79
N SER A 30 -4.09 -2.19 1.81
CA SER A 30 -4.76 -2.14 0.50
C SER A 30 -6.26 -2.40 0.60
N VAL A 31 -6.72 -3.24 1.53
CA VAL A 31 -8.16 -3.42 1.81
C VAL A 31 -8.79 -2.13 2.36
N TYR A 32 -8.14 -1.45 3.30
CA TYR A 32 -8.63 -0.15 3.81
C TYR A 32 -8.61 0.92 2.71
N ALA A 33 -7.54 1.00 1.92
CA ALA A 33 -7.42 1.94 0.82
C ALA A 33 -8.52 1.72 -0.23
N TYR A 34 -8.77 0.46 -0.62
CA TYR A 34 -9.82 0.11 -1.57
C TYR A 34 -11.23 0.44 -1.04
N ARG A 35 -11.42 0.49 0.27
CA ARG A 35 -12.67 0.93 0.92
C ARG A 35 -12.83 2.45 0.96
N GLY A 36 -11.73 3.20 0.79
CA GLY A 36 -11.67 4.65 0.97
C GLY A 36 -11.33 5.07 2.40
N ASP A 37 -10.97 4.12 3.26
CA ASP A 37 -10.64 4.36 4.66
C ASP A 37 -9.17 4.79 4.78
N ALA A 38 -8.86 6.00 4.31
CA ALA A 38 -7.49 6.49 4.15
C ALA A 38 -6.68 6.47 5.47
N ASP A 39 -7.29 6.89 6.58
CA ASP A 39 -6.60 6.96 7.88
C ASP A 39 -6.09 5.58 8.33
N GLN A 40 -6.96 4.57 8.23
CA GLN A 40 -6.61 3.20 8.57
C GLN A 40 -5.60 2.61 7.57
N ALA A 41 -5.71 2.94 6.28
CA ALA A 41 -4.73 2.52 5.30
C ALA A 41 -3.32 3.01 5.68
N PHE A 42 -3.17 4.29 6.02
CA PHE A 42 -1.87 4.86 6.41
C PHE A 42 -1.32 4.28 7.72
N GLU A 43 -2.18 4.01 8.72
CA GLU A 43 -1.76 3.32 9.95
C GLU A 43 -1.16 1.93 9.65
N TRP A 44 -1.79 1.17 8.75
CA TRP A 44 -1.30 -0.14 8.33
C TRP A 44 -0.06 -0.07 7.44
N LEU A 45 0.07 0.96 6.61
CA LEU A 45 1.30 1.22 5.86
C LEU A 45 2.49 1.54 6.78
N ASP A 46 2.27 2.28 7.87
CA ASP A 46 3.31 2.51 8.87
C ASP A 46 3.70 1.22 9.61
N LYS A 47 2.72 0.35 9.92
CA LYS A 47 3.01 -1.00 10.43
C LYS A 47 3.82 -1.82 9.43
N ALA A 48 3.49 -1.76 8.14
CA ALA A 48 4.21 -2.48 7.09
C ALA A 48 5.69 -2.07 7.02
N VAL A 49 5.99 -0.77 7.16
CA VAL A 49 7.37 -0.29 7.26
C VAL A 49 8.05 -0.85 8.51
N LYS A 50 7.37 -0.81 9.66
CA LYS A 50 7.91 -1.31 10.93
C LYS A 50 8.19 -2.81 10.91
N TYR A 51 7.34 -3.60 10.24
CA TYR A 51 7.49 -5.05 10.16
C TYR A 51 8.39 -5.51 9.01
N GLY A 52 8.82 -4.59 8.13
CA GLY A 52 9.65 -4.94 6.98
C GLY A 52 8.89 -5.74 5.93
N ASP A 53 7.60 -5.45 5.75
CA ASP A 53 6.74 -6.17 4.81
C ASP A 53 7.20 -5.97 3.36
N GLY A 54 7.49 -7.08 2.69
CA GLY A 54 7.92 -7.11 1.29
C GLY A 54 6.87 -6.60 0.29
N GLY A 55 5.58 -6.63 0.64
CA GLY A 55 4.50 -6.11 -0.20
C GLY A 55 4.61 -4.61 -0.49
N LEU A 56 5.36 -3.86 0.32
CA LEU A 56 5.71 -2.46 0.02
C LEU A 56 6.52 -2.30 -1.27
N GLY A 57 7.13 -3.37 -1.78
CA GLY A 57 7.87 -3.38 -3.04
C GLY A 57 7.02 -2.96 -4.25
N GLU A 58 5.75 -3.37 -4.28
CA GLU A 58 4.84 -3.24 -5.42
C GLU A 58 3.79 -2.14 -5.25
N ILE A 59 3.87 -1.39 -4.13
CA ILE A 59 2.84 -0.42 -3.72
C ILE A 59 2.54 0.69 -4.74
N VAL A 60 3.51 1.07 -5.57
CA VAL A 60 3.33 2.11 -6.60
C VAL A 60 2.50 1.61 -7.78
N THR A 61 2.50 0.30 -8.02
CA THR A 61 1.78 -0.36 -9.12
C THR A 61 0.47 -1.01 -8.68
N ASP A 62 0.19 -1.02 -7.38
CA ASP A 62 -1.02 -1.62 -6.84
C ASP A 62 -2.21 -0.63 -6.88
N ASN A 63 -3.12 -0.87 -7.84
CA ASN A 63 -4.31 -0.05 -8.05
C ASN A 63 -5.29 -0.07 -6.86
N LEU A 64 -5.12 -0.96 -5.87
CA LEU A 64 -5.94 -0.95 -4.66
C LEU A 64 -5.74 0.32 -3.83
N PHE A 65 -4.63 1.04 -4.03
CA PHE A 65 -4.36 2.33 -3.38
C PHE A 65 -4.88 3.56 -4.14
N ASP A 66 -5.48 3.39 -5.33
CA ASP A 66 -5.90 4.51 -6.19
C ASP A 66 -6.77 5.55 -5.47
N LYS A 67 -7.63 5.09 -4.55
CA LYS A 67 -8.54 5.96 -3.79
C LYS A 67 -7.83 6.88 -2.80
N ILE A 68 -6.61 6.55 -2.39
CA ILE A 68 -5.83 7.34 -1.44
C ILE A 68 -4.69 8.12 -2.11
N HIS A 69 -4.45 7.94 -3.42
CA HIS A 69 -3.36 8.63 -4.13
C HIS A 69 -3.49 10.16 -4.11
N ALA A 70 -4.73 10.68 -4.01
CA ALA A 70 -4.99 12.12 -3.90
C ALA A 70 -4.69 12.69 -2.50
N ASP A 71 -4.53 11.84 -1.48
CA ASP A 71 -4.18 12.28 -0.14
C ASP A 71 -2.71 12.72 -0.09
N PRO A 72 -2.37 13.91 0.44
CA PRO A 72 -0.99 14.39 0.51
C PRO A 72 -0.05 13.46 1.29
N ARG A 73 -0.58 12.64 2.21
CA ARG A 73 0.17 11.63 2.95
C ARG A 73 0.71 10.53 2.03
N TRP A 74 0.08 10.27 0.88
CA TRP A 74 0.55 9.27 -0.08
C TRP A 74 1.94 9.59 -0.60
N LEU A 75 2.13 10.81 -1.12
CA LEU A 75 3.44 11.22 -1.63
C LEU A 75 4.49 11.28 -0.53
N ALA A 76 4.11 11.73 0.68
CA ALA A 76 5.00 11.71 1.84
C ALA A 76 5.43 10.28 2.23
N PHE A 77 4.49 9.33 2.18
CA PHE A 77 4.75 7.92 2.45
C PHE A 77 5.68 7.31 1.39
N LEU A 78 5.43 7.55 0.10
CA LEU A 78 6.31 7.06 -0.97
C LEU A 78 7.75 7.58 -0.81
N ARG A 79 7.93 8.85 -0.42
CA ARG A 79 9.26 9.41 -0.11
C ARG A 79 9.95 8.69 1.02
N LYS A 80 9.22 8.39 2.10
CA LYS A 80 9.72 7.67 3.29
C LYS A 80 10.28 6.29 2.92
N ILE A 81 9.68 5.61 1.96
CA ILE A 81 10.10 4.27 1.52
C ILE A 81 10.96 4.27 0.24
N GLY A 82 11.39 5.44 -0.24
CA GLY A 82 12.29 5.54 -1.40
C GLY A 82 11.63 5.33 -2.77
N LYS A 83 10.30 5.43 -2.85
CA LYS A 83 9.50 5.13 -4.05
C LYS A 83 8.78 6.35 -4.64
N ALA A 84 9.10 7.56 -4.21
CA ALA A 84 8.51 8.75 -4.80
C ALA A 84 8.93 8.88 -6.28
N PRO A 85 8.08 9.49 -7.15
CA PRO A 85 8.40 9.64 -8.57
C PRO A 85 9.79 10.22 -8.85
N GLU A 86 10.20 11.23 -8.07
CA GLU A 86 11.51 11.86 -8.18
C GLU A 86 12.68 10.98 -7.69
N GLN A 87 12.42 9.95 -6.88
CA GLN A 87 13.42 8.98 -6.43
C GLN A 87 13.56 7.85 -7.46
N LEU A 88 12.45 7.39 -8.04
CA LEU A 88 12.45 6.37 -9.09
C LEU A 88 13.05 6.90 -10.41
N ALA A 89 12.79 8.17 -10.76
CA ALA A 89 13.34 8.80 -11.97
C ALA A 89 14.87 8.95 -11.94
N LYS A 90 15.50 8.93 -10.77
CA LYS A 90 16.96 8.99 -10.61
C LYS A 90 17.64 7.64 -10.82
N ILE A 91 16.88 6.56 -10.97
CA ILE A 91 17.43 5.24 -11.27
C ILE A 91 17.81 5.22 -12.76
N GLU A 92 19.06 5.60 -13.05
CA GLU A 92 19.62 5.52 -14.39
C GLU A 92 19.83 4.06 -14.79
N PHE A 93 18.99 3.53 -15.67
CA PHE A 93 19.28 2.30 -16.38
C PHE A 93 20.19 2.62 -17.57
N LYS A 94 21.50 2.39 -17.42
CA LYS A 94 22.42 2.35 -18.57
C LYS A 94 22.16 1.06 -19.35
N VAL A 95 21.23 1.12 -20.29
CA VAL A 95 21.00 0.04 -21.25
C VAL A 95 22.04 0.17 -22.36
N THR A 96 23.12 -0.60 -22.28
CA THR A 96 23.99 -0.85 -23.45
C THR A 96 23.36 -1.96 -24.28
N LEU A 97 22.68 -1.60 -25.38
CA LEU A 97 22.25 -2.57 -26.38
C LEU A 97 23.49 -3.12 -27.10
N PRO A 98 23.71 -4.44 -27.15
CA PRO A 98 24.71 -5.02 -28.05
C PRO A 98 24.27 -4.81 -29.52
N GLN A 99 25.25 -4.52 -30.39
CA GLN A 99 25.07 -4.37 -31.85
C GLN A 99 24.70 -5.70 -32.52
#